data_AF-A0A930U446-F1
#
_entry.id   AF-A0A930U446-F1
#
_cell.length_a   1.000
_cell.length_b   1.000
_cell.length_c   1.000
_cell.angle_alpha   90.00
_cell.angle_beta   90.00
_cell.angle_gamma   90.00
#
_symmetry.space_group_name_H-M   'P 1'
#
loop_
_entity.id
_entity.type
_entity.pdbx_description
1 polymer ?
#
loop_
_entity_poly.entity_id
_entity_poly.type
_entity_poly.pdbx_seq_one_letter_code
_entity_poly.pdbx_strand_id
1 'polypeptide(L)'
;MVTSPASPALSCPSLDLPRINPDLDGRPAPQIVAWAASQFGPGLVLSTSFGIQAAVMLHLATQVVPDIPVIWVDTGYLPPETYRFAEELTQRLQLNLHVYQSPISPARMEALHGQMWLSNRIEDLNTYDQIRKV
;
A
#
# COMPACT_ATOMS: atom_id res chain seq x y z
N MET A 1 13.14 24.13 14.57
CA MET A 1 12.36 24.62 13.40
C MET A 1 12.81 23.79 12.21
N VAL A 2 12.17 22.64 11.98
CA VAL A 2 12.55 21.74 10.88
C VAL A 2 11.83 22.26 9.64
N THR A 3 12.61 22.77 8.69
CA THR A 3 12.10 23.18 7.38
C THR A 3 11.61 21.95 6.65
N SER A 4 10.29 21.80 6.53
CA SER A 4 9.69 20.78 5.67
C SER A 4 10.15 21.05 4.23
N PRO A 5 10.77 20.10 3.51
CA PRO A 5 11.06 20.28 2.11
C PRO A 5 9.73 20.48 1.36
N ALA A 6 9.71 21.40 0.41
CA ALA A 6 8.55 21.63 -0.44
C ALA A 6 8.18 20.32 -1.14
N SER A 7 6.95 19.83 -0.92
CA SER A 7 6.45 18.67 -1.64
C SER A 7 6.48 18.95 -3.14
N PRO A 8 7.08 18.09 -3.97
CA PRO A 8 7.04 18.27 -5.41
C PRO A 8 5.58 18.31 -5.86
N ALA A 9 5.26 19.21 -6.80
CA ALA A 9 3.92 19.31 -7.34
C ALA A 9 3.55 17.98 -8.01
N LEU A 10 2.54 17.30 -7.45
CA LEU A 10 1.98 16.09 -8.04
C LEU A 10 1.26 16.47 -9.33
N SER A 11 1.63 15.83 -10.44
CA SER A 11 0.95 15.96 -11.73
C SER A 11 0.25 14.65 -12.04
N CYS A 12 -1.00 14.73 -12.49
CA CYS A 12 -1.73 13.56 -12.97
C CYS A 12 -1.52 13.46 -14.49
N PRO A 13 -0.70 12.52 -14.99
CA PRO A 13 -0.49 12.38 -16.42
C PRO A 13 -1.77 11.89 -17.11
N SER A 14 -2.06 12.40 -18.30
CA SER A 14 -3.11 11.86 -19.16
C SER A 14 -2.62 10.53 -19.77
N LEU A 15 -3.32 9.43 -19.47
CA LEU A 15 -2.94 8.09 -19.95
C LEU A 15 -3.91 7.60 -21.02
N ASP A 16 -3.35 7.15 -22.15
CA ASP A 16 -4.09 6.43 -23.20
C ASP A 16 -4.01 4.91 -22.94
N LEU A 17 -4.91 4.42 -22.07
CA LEU A 17 -4.91 3.02 -21.64
C LEU A 17 -5.09 2.01 -22.79
N PRO A 18 -5.97 2.25 -23.80
CA PRO A 18 -6.05 1.39 -24.97
C PRO A 18 -4.73 1.18 -25.71
N ARG A 19 -3.85 2.19 -25.71
CA ARG A 19 -2.51 2.07 -26.29
C ARG A 19 -1.48 1.47 -25.32
N ILE A 20 -1.50 1.91 -24.06
CA ILE A 20 -0.49 1.54 -23.05
C ILE A 20 -0.61 0.06 -22.65
N ASN A 21 -1.84 -0.46 -22.50
CA ASN A 21 -2.04 -1.84 -22.01
C ASN A 21 -1.40 -2.88 -22.94
N PRO A 22 -1.65 -2.87 -24.28
CA PRO A 22 -0.95 -3.77 -25.20
C PRO A 22 0.56 -3.53 -25.24
N ASP A 23 1.01 -2.28 -25.14
CA ASP A 23 2.43 -1.94 -25.18
C ASP A 23 3.21 -2.55 -24.00
N LEU A 24 2.58 -2.65 -22.82
CA LEU A 24 3.18 -3.22 -21.60
C LEU A 24 2.97 -4.73 -21.47
N ASP A 25 2.04 -5.30 -22.22
CA ASP A 25 1.74 -6.72 -22.16
C ASP A 25 2.97 -7.57 -22.52
N GLY A 26 3.20 -8.62 -21.75
CA GLY A 26 4.37 -9.50 -21.90
C GLY A 26 5.74 -8.89 -21.52
N ARG A 27 5.81 -7.61 -21.10
CA ARG A 27 7.09 -7.03 -20.65
C ARG A 27 7.54 -7.63 -19.31
N PRO A 28 8.86 -7.77 -19.08
CA PRO A 28 9.38 -8.12 -17.76
C PRO A 28 8.93 -7.11 -16.71
N ALA A 29 8.51 -7.59 -15.54
CA ALA A 29 8.01 -6.76 -14.44
C ALA A 29 8.91 -5.55 -14.07
N PRO A 30 10.26 -5.65 -14.05
CA PRO A 30 11.11 -4.48 -13.79
C PRO A 30 10.94 -3.36 -14.82
N GLN A 31 10.66 -3.68 -16.08
CA GLN A 31 10.42 -2.68 -17.12
C GLN A 31 9.08 -1.97 -16.94
N ILE A 32 8.07 -2.67 -16.44
CA ILE A 32 6.76 -2.08 -16.13
C ILE A 32 6.91 -1.11 -14.94
N VAL A 33 7.67 -1.48 -13.91
CA VAL A 33 7.96 -0.58 -12.78
C VAL A 33 8.77 0.64 -13.22
N ALA A 34 9.79 0.45 -14.07
CA ALA A 34 10.57 1.56 -14.62
C ALA A 34 9.71 2.51 -15.47
N TRP A 35 8.81 1.95 -16.29
CA TRP A 35 7.82 2.73 -17.02
C TRP A 35 6.95 3.54 -16.06
N ALA A 36 6.36 2.93 -15.03
CA ALA A 36 5.54 3.63 -14.05
C ALA A 36 6.31 4.76 -13.36
N ALA A 37 7.58 4.52 -12.98
CA ALA A 37 8.44 5.54 -12.38
C ALA A 37 8.63 6.75 -13.31
N SER A 38 8.83 6.51 -14.61
CA SER A 38 8.93 7.59 -15.60
C SER A 38 7.63 8.37 -15.81
N GLN A 39 6.47 7.72 -15.69
CA GLN A 39 5.18 8.35 -15.96
C GLN A 39 4.68 9.17 -14.76
N PHE A 40 4.79 8.60 -13.57
CA PHE A 40 4.20 9.17 -12.36
C PHE A 40 5.22 9.93 -11.49
N GLY A 41 6.52 9.68 -11.68
CA GLY A 41 7.59 10.37 -10.96
C GLY A 41 7.36 10.34 -9.44
N PRO A 42 7.38 11.49 -8.75
CA PRO A 42 7.13 11.58 -7.31
C PRO A 42 5.74 11.11 -6.85
N GLY A 43 4.78 10.96 -7.77
CA GLY A 43 3.44 10.46 -7.47
C GLY A 43 3.33 8.92 -7.48
N LEU A 44 4.39 8.20 -7.85
CA LEU A 44 4.39 6.74 -7.81
C LEU A 44 4.51 6.23 -6.36
N VAL A 45 3.60 5.36 -5.96
CA VAL A 45 3.64 4.65 -4.67
C VAL A 45 3.39 3.16 -4.87
N LEU A 46 3.83 2.34 -3.92
CA LEU A 46 3.56 0.90 -3.89
C LEU A 46 2.71 0.56 -2.67
N SER A 47 1.53 -0.01 -2.85
CA SER A 47 0.75 -0.55 -1.72
C SER A 47 1.12 -1.99 -1.42
N THR A 48 1.19 -2.38 -0.13
CA THR A 48 1.42 -3.75 0.31
C THR A 48 0.45 -4.16 1.42
N SER A 49 0.07 -5.44 1.43
CA SER A 49 -0.64 -6.09 2.55
C SER A 49 0.27 -6.97 3.40
N PHE A 50 1.56 -7.07 3.04
CA PHE A 50 2.51 -8.03 3.61
C PHE A 50 2.02 -9.50 3.55
N GLY A 51 1.29 -9.84 2.49
CA GLY A 51 0.91 -11.23 2.19
C GLY A 51 2.08 -12.09 1.72
N ILE A 52 1.79 -13.37 1.43
CA ILE A 52 2.78 -14.42 1.11
C ILE A 52 3.77 -14.01 0.01
N GLN A 53 3.29 -13.28 -1.00
CA GLN A 53 4.09 -12.89 -2.17
C GLN A 53 4.63 -11.45 -2.10
N ALA A 54 4.39 -10.72 -1.00
CA ALA A 54 4.76 -9.31 -0.88
C ALA A 54 6.28 -9.10 -1.05
N ALA A 55 7.10 -10.02 -0.54
CA ALA A 55 8.56 -9.95 -0.64
C ALA A 55 9.06 -9.79 -2.09
N VAL A 56 8.43 -10.45 -3.05
CA VAL A 56 8.85 -10.42 -4.47
C VAL A 56 8.67 -9.02 -5.04
N MET A 57 7.47 -8.45 -4.88
CA MET A 57 7.16 -7.12 -5.42
C MET A 57 7.90 -6.01 -4.68
N LEU A 58 8.02 -6.12 -3.35
CA LEU A 58 8.78 -5.15 -2.55
C LEU A 58 10.25 -5.14 -2.97
N HIS A 59 10.87 -6.32 -3.11
CA HIS A 59 12.25 -6.42 -3.56
C HIS A 59 12.43 -5.90 -4.99
N LEU A 60 11.58 -6.30 -5.93
CA LEU A 60 11.67 -5.84 -7.31
C LEU A 60 11.51 -4.32 -7.41
N ALA A 61 10.53 -3.75 -6.72
CA ALA A 61 10.25 -2.32 -6.76
C ALA A 61 11.41 -1.52 -6.17
N THR A 62 12.00 -1.93 -5.04
CA THR A 62 13.14 -1.22 -4.44
C THR A 62 14.43 -1.38 -5.23
N GLN A 63 14.57 -2.43 -6.05
CA GLN A 63 15.70 -2.51 -6.99
C GLN A 63 15.59 -1.49 -8.13
N VAL A 64 14.36 -1.15 -8.56
CA VAL A 64 14.11 -0.20 -9.66
C VAL A 64 13.98 1.24 -9.15
N VAL A 65 13.32 1.44 -8.02
CA VAL A 65 13.07 2.72 -7.36
C VAL A 65 13.42 2.57 -5.86
N PRO A 66 14.69 2.79 -5.47
CA PRO A 66 15.18 2.48 -4.11
C PRO A 66 14.39 3.09 -2.97
N ASP A 67 13.87 4.31 -3.14
CA ASP A 67 13.16 5.05 -2.10
C ASP A 67 11.66 5.20 -2.41
N ILE A 68 11.07 4.24 -3.14
CA ILE A 68 9.64 4.25 -3.46
C ILE A 68 8.80 4.28 -2.16
N PRO A 69 7.84 5.21 -2.00
CA PRO A 69 6.94 5.19 -0.87
C PRO A 69 6.09 3.91 -0.88
N VAL A 70 6.21 3.13 0.19
CA VAL A 70 5.43 1.91 0.39
C VAL A 70 4.29 2.20 1.35
N ILE A 71 3.05 2.02 0.91
CA ILE A 71 1.85 2.23 1.73
C ILE A 71 1.38 0.90 2.30
N TRP A 72 1.23 0.84 3.61
CA TRP A 72 0.57 -0.28 4.29
C TRP A 72 -0.63 0.21 5.08
N VAL A 73 -1.80 -0.36 4.78
CA VAL A 73 -3.01 -0.15 5.57
C VAL A 73 -3.07 -1.21 6.66
N ASP A 74 -2.75 -0.79 7.88
CA ASP A 74 -2.81 -1.64 9.06
C ASP A 74 -4.24 -1.60 9.63
N THR A 75 -4.96 -2.70 9.42
CA THR A 75 -6.32 -2.86 9.88
C THR A 75 -6.41 -3.09 11.39
N GLY A 76 -5.31 -3.28 12.12
CA GLY A 76 -5.30 -3.61 13.55
C GLY A 76 -5.78 -5.02 13.90
N TYR A 77 -6.15 -5.83 12.90
CA TYR A 77 -6.62 -7.22 13.05
C TYR A 77 -5.77 -8.22 12.27
N LEU A 78 -4.58 -7.80 11.81
CA LEU A 78 -3.67 -8.68 11.09
C LEU A 78 -3.06 -9.73 12.05
N PRO A 79 -2.70 -10.93 11.56
CA PRO A 79 -2.01 -11.92 12.37
C PRO A 79 -0.68 -11.38 12.94
N PRO A 80 -0.27 -11.77 14.16
CA PRO A 80 1.04 -11.40 14.73
C PRO A 80 2.22 -11.73 13.80
N GLU A 81 2.11 -12.82 13.03
CA GLU A 81 3.09 -13.25 12.04
C GLU A 81 3.25 -12.21 10.93
N THR A 82 2.15 -11.58 10.49
CA THR A 82 2.18 -10.54 9.46
C THR A 82 2.92 -9.30 9.95
N TYR A 83 2.72 -8.88 11.21
CA TYR A 83 3.47 -7.75 11.77
C TYR A 83 4.97 -8.04 11.86
N ARG A 84 5.34 -9.24 12.35
CA ARG A 84 6.75 -9.64 12.43
C ARG A 84 7.41 -9.71 11.05
N PHE A 85 6.69 -10.26 10.07
CA PHE A 85 7.14 -10.34 8.68
C PHE A 85 7.29 -8.95 8.04
N ALA A 86 6.34 -8.04 8.30
CA ALA A 86 6.40 -6.67 7.84
C ALA A 86 7.63 -5.94 8.39
N GLU A 87 7.90 -6.08 9.69
CA GLU A 87 9.08 -5.50 10.34
C GLU A 87 10.38 -6.07 9.76
N GLU A 88 10.48 -7.39 9.63
CA GLU A 88 11.66 -8.06 9.05
C GLU A 88 11.93 -7.59 7.62
N LEU A 89 10.91 -7.57 6.76
CA LEU A 89 11.05 -7.12 5.37
C LEU A 89 11.38 -5.63 5.28
N THR A 90 10.78 -4.80 6.13
CA THR A 90 11.04 -3.36 6.17
C THR A 90 12.51 -3.08 6.47
N GLN A 91 13.08 -3.76 7.48
CA GLN A 91 14.49 -3.63 7.82
C GLN A 91 15.39 -4.20 6.72
N ARG A 92 15.06 -5.39 6.20
CA ARG A 92 15.89 -6.10 5.22
C ARG A 92 15.96 -5.39 3.86
N LEU A 93 14.86 -4.79 3.42
CA LEU A 93 14.74 -4.11 2.13
C LEU A 93 14.86 -2.59 2.25
N GLN A 94 15.06 -2.05 3.46
CA GLN A 94 15.14 -0.62 3.74
C GLN A 94 13.93 0.16 3.19
N LEU A 95 12.73 -0.35 3.44
CA LEU A 95 11.51 0.22 2.86
C LEU A 95 11.22 1.62 3.41
N ASN A 96 10.86 2.55 2.53
CA ASN A 96 10.22 3.81 2.88
C ASN A 96 8.73 3.57 3.22
N LEU A 97 8.50 2.93 4.37
CA LEU A 97 7.18 2.45 4.77
C LEU A 97 6.35 3.56 5.43
N HIS A 98 5.16 3.78 4.89
CA HIS A 98 4.12 4.62 5.44
C HIS A 98 2.96 3.76 5.93
N VAL A 99 2.78 3.71 7.26
CA VAL A 99 1.71 2.95 7.91
C VAL A 99 0.50 3.86 8.09
N TYR A 100 -0.65 3.43 7.57
CA TYR A 100 -1.93 4.11 7.73
C TYR A 100 -2.87 3.23 8.54
N GLN A 101 -3.51 3.83 9.53
CA GLN A 101 -4.50 3.19 10.40
C GLN A 101 -5.76 4.04 10.46
N SER A 102 -6.88 3.39 10.79
CA SER A 102 -8.12 4.10 11.10
C SER A 102 -7.92 5.08 12.25
N PRO A 103 -8.52 6.29 12.22
CA PRO A 103 -8.51 7.20 13.36
C PRO A 103 -9.27 6.64 14.58
N ILE A 104 -10.03 5.55 14.40
CA ILE A 104 -10.76 4.84 15.45
C ILE A 104 -9.99 3.56 15.78
N SER A 105 -9.59 3.37 17.05
CA SER A 105 -8.87 2.17 17.47
C SER A 105 -9.74 0.90 17.36
N PRO A 106 -9.15 -0.31 17.22
CA PRO A 106 -9.89 -1.58 17.23
C PRO A 106 -10.87 -1.66 18.40
N ALA A 107 -10.38 -1.42 19.62
CA ALA A 107 -11.19 -1.48 20.83
C ALA A 107 -12.35 -0.47 20.84
N ARG A 108 -12.16 0.74 20.31
CA ARG A 108 -13.24 1.74 20.23
C ARG A 108 -14.27 1.36 19.16
N MET A 109 -13.83 0.82 18.03
CA MET A 109 -14.74 0.34 16.98
C MET A 109 -15.59 -0.83 17.50
N GLU A 110 -14.98 -1.80 18.19
CA GLU A 110 -15.70 -2.91 18.82
C GLU A 110 -16.67 -2.45 19.91
N ALA A 111 -16.33 -1.43 20.70
CA ALA A 111 -17.22 -0.88 21.71
C ALA A 111 -18.47 -0.19 21.10
N LEU A 112 -18.35 0.39 19.90
CA LEU A 112 -19.43 1.12 19.23
C LEU A 112 -20.28 0.23 18.32
N HIS A 113 -19.66 -0.75 17.67
CA HIS A 113 -20.27 -1.55 16.60
C HIS A 113 -20.27 -3.06 16.89
N GLY A 114 -19.60 -3.52 17.93
CA GLY A 114 -19.31 -4.93 18.14
C GLY A 114 -18.30 -5.50 17.14
N GLN A 115 -18.09 -6.81 17.19
CA GLN A 115 -17.26 -7.52 16.21
C GLN A 115 -18.08 -7.76 14.94
N MET A 116 -18.06 -6.77 14.04
CA MET A 116 -18.88 -6.74 12.82
C MET A 116 -18.74 -7.99 11.94
N TRP A 117 -17.57 -8.65 11.93
CA TRP A 117 -17.34 -9.90 11.19
C TRP A 117 -18.04 -11.13 11.77
N LEU A 118 -18.57 -11.06 13.00
CA LEU A 118 -19.36 -12.15 13.62
C LEU A 118 -20.86 -12.03 13.38
N SER A 119 -21.33 -10.91 12.83
CA SER A 119 -22.76 -10.59 12.67
C SER A 119 -23.47 -11.40 11.57
N ASN A 120 -22.70 -12.01 10.66
CA ASN A 120 -23.18 -12.66 9.43
C ASN A 120 -23.98 -11.73 8.48
N ARG A 121 -23.88 -10.40 8.65
CA ARG A 121 -24.52 -9.38 7.81
C ARG A 121 -23.50 -8.72 6.88
N ILE A 122 -23.87 -8.54 5.61
CA ILE A 122 -22.99 -7.92 4.62
C ILE A 122 -22.78 -6.44 4.93
N GLU A 123 -23.80 -5.76 5.44
CA GLU A 123 -23.75 -4.33 5.79
C GLU A 123 -22.70 -4.05 6.88
N ASP A 124 -22.54 -4.98 7.82
CA ASP A 124 -21.54 -4.88 8.89
C ASP A 124 -20.12 -5.10 8.34
N LEU A 125 -19.94 -6.02 7.39
CA LEU A 125 -18.66 -6.21 6.70
C LEU A 125 -18.28 -4.97 5.88
N ASN A 126 -19.24 -4.38 5.15
CA ASN A 126 -19.02 -3.16 4.40
C ASN A 126 -18.63 -2.00 5.31
N THR A 127 -19.29 -1.88 6.46
CA THR A 127 -18.97 -0.85 7.46
C THR A 127 -17.59 -1.06 8.05
N TYR A 128 -17.21 -2.30 8.38
CA TYR A 128 -15.86 -2.64 8.81
C TYR A 128 -14.81 -2.26 7.76
N ASP A 129 -15.04 -2.59 6.49
CA ASP A 129 -14.10 -2.29 5.40
C ASP A 129 -13.90 -0.79 5.21
N GLN A 130 -14.97 0.01 5.26
CA GLN A 130 -14.90 1.48 5.21
C GLN A 130 -14.16 2.09 6.41
N ILE A 131 -14.25 1.48 7.59
CA ILE A 131 -13.58 2.03 8.78
C ILE A 131 -12.10 1.65 8.79
N ARG A 132 -11.74 0.46 8.32
CA ARG A 132 -10.42 -0.16 8.56
C ARG A 132 -9.54 -0.29 7.31
N LYS A 133 -10.08 -0.16 6.09
CA LYS A 133 -9.34 -0.54 4.87
C LYS A 133 -9.53 0.37 3.66
N VAL A 134 -10.76 0.74 3.34
CA VAL A 134 -11.16 1.50 2.14
C VAL A 134 -11.25 2.98 2.44
#